data_AF-A0A516KDG7-F1
#
_entry.id   AF-A0A516KDG7-F1
#
_cell.length_a   1.000
_cell.length_b   1.000
_cell.length_c   1.000
_cell.angle_alpha   90.00
_cell.angle_beta   90.00
_cell.angle_gamma   90.00
#
_symmetry.space_group_name_H-M   'P 1'
#
loop_
_entity.id
_entity.type
_entity.pdbx_description
1 polymer ?
#
loop_
_entity_poly.entity_id
_entity_poly.type
_entity_poly.pdbx_seq_one_letter_code
_entity_poly.pdbx_strand_id
1 'polypeptide(L)' 'MASIQKRGNTYQYTVSRMENGKSKPIRKGGFRTKKEARLAAAEVELKLGKGTLPYLKPAPFD' A
#
# COMPACT_ATOMS: atom_id res chain seq x y z
N MET A 1 3.00 3.41 -9.48
CA MET A 1 4.03 4.39 -9.10
C MET A 1 3.60 5.07 -7.81
N ALA A 2 4.36 4.87 -6.74
CA ALA A 2 4.10 5.44 -5.43
C ALA A 2 4.78 6.82 -5.26
N SER A 3 4.06 7.77 -4.69
CA SER A 3 4.59 9.09 -4.30
C SER A 3 4.78 9.15 -2.79
N ILE A 4 5.93 9.65 -2.33
CA ILE A 4 6.25 9.79 -0.90
C ILE A 4 6.26 11.27 -0.56
N GLN A 5 5.45 11.65 0.41
CA GLN A 5 5.33 13.01 0.92
C GLN A 5 5.73 13.05 2.40
N LYS A 6 6.40 14.13 2.82
CA LYS A 6 6.67 14.40 4.23
C LYS A 6 5.54 15.26 4.79
N ARG A 7 4.85 14.80 5.85
CA ARG A 7 3.88 15.58 6.61
C ARG A 7 4.40 15.78 8.03
N GLY A 8 4.92 16.98 8.29
CA GLY A 8 5.54 17.33 9.57
C GLY A 8 6.70 16.41 9.90
N ASN A 9 6.55 15.62 10.97
CA ASN A 9 7.55 14.66 11.44
C ASN A 9 7.37 13.24 10.88
N THR A 10 6.38 13.02 10.02
CA THR A 10 6.10 11.68 9.46
C THR A 10 6.19 11.70 7.94
N TYR A 11 6.40 10.50 7.39
CA TYR A 11 6.33 10.24 5.96
C TYR A 11 5.00 9.54 5.66
N GLN A 12 4.42 9.91 4.53
CA GLN A 12 3.23 9.33 3.96
C GLN A 12 3.55 8.87 2.55
N TYR A 13 3.13 7.67 2.18
CA TYR A 13 3.13 7.25 0.79
C TYR A 13 1.72 7.24 0.22
N THR A 14 1.61 7.52 -1.07
CA THR A 14 0.39 7.46 -1.86
C THR A 14 0.65 6.59 -3.07
N VAL A 15 -0.06 5.46 -3.18
CA VAL A 15 -0.06 4.61 -4.37
C VAL A 15 -1.32 4.93 -5.15
N SER A 16 -1.15 5.61 -6.29
CA SER A 16 -2.26 5.86 -7.21
C SER A 16 -2.61 4.58 -7.96
N ARG A 17 -3.85 4.13 -7.82
CA ARG A 17 -4.39 2.99 -8.58
C ARG A 17 -5.80 3.29 -9.07
N MET A 18 -6.14 2.70 -10.20
CA MET A 18 -7.48 2.72 -10.79
C MET A 18 -8.09 1.35 -10.55
N GLU A 19 -9.22 1.29 -9.85
CA GLU A 19 -9.99 0.05 -9.68
C GLU A 19 -11.35 0.25 -10.33
N ASN A 20 -11.66 -0.58 -11.34
CA ASN A 20 -12.94 -0.57 -12.04
C ASN A 20 -13.35 0.82 -12.58
N GLY A 21 -12.41 1.52 -13.21
CA GLY A 21 -12.61 2.87 -13.75
C GLY A 21 -12.68 4.00 -12.70
N LYS A 22 -12.58 3.69 -11.40
CA LYS A 22 -12.56 4.68 -10.32
C LYS A 22 -11.15 4.80 -9.72
N SER A 23 -10.67 6.04 -9.58
CA SER A 23 -9.40 6.31 -8.88
C SER A 23 -9.56 6.01 -7.39
N LYS A 24 -8.83 4.99 -6.91
CA LYS A 24 -8.81 4.58 -5.50
C LYS A 24 -7.38 4.62 -4.97
N PRO A 25 -6.80 5.82 -4.77
CA PRO A 25 -5.45 5.95 -4.27
C PRO A 25 -5.34 5.41 -2.84
N ILE A 26 -4.35 4.56 -2.58
CA ILE A 26 -4.04 4.07 -1.24
C ILE A 26 -3.08 5.07 -0.60
N ARG A 27 -3.50 5.67 0.52
CA ARG A 27 -2.70 6.60 1.32
C ARG A 27 -2.41 5.97 2.66
N LYS A 28 -1.13 5.79 3.02
CA LYS A 28 -0.73 5.43 4.37
C LYS A 28 0.36 6.37 4.87
N GLY A 29 0.12 6.91 6.06
CA GLY A 29 1.04 7.78 6.79
C GLY A 29 1.53 7.13 8.07
N GLY A 30 2.35 7.87 8.83
CA GLY A 30 2.87 7.43 10.13
C GLY A 30 4.27 6.82 10.10
N PHE A 31 4.95 6.86 8.95
CA PHE A 31 6.33 6.36 8.86
C PHE A 31 7.31 7.36 9.47
N ARG A 32 8.26 6.89 10.27
CA ARG A 32 9.31 7.75 10.86
C ARG A 32 10.38 8.10 9.84
N THR A 33 10.65 7.21 8.88
CA THR A 33 11.69 7.42 7.88
C THR A 33 11.21 7.30 6.44
N LYS A 34 11.91 7.98 5.51
CA LYS A 34 11.67 7.88 4.06
C LYS A 34 11.88 6.45 3.54
N LYS A 35 12.82 5.71 4.14
CA LYS A 35 13.13 4.33 3.76
C LYS A 35 11.98 3.38 4.10
N GLU A 36 11.43 3.47 5.30
CA GLU A 36 10.23 2.70 5.70
C GLU A 36 9.04 2.99 4.79
N ALA A 37 8.77 4.27 4.52
CA ALA A 37 7.68 4.66 3.62
C ALA A 37 7.87 4.10 2.20
N ARG A 38 9.11 4.03 1.70
CA ARG A 38 9.42 3.44 0.39
C ARG A 38 9.25 1.92 0.39
N LEU A 39 9.71 1.23 1.43
CA LEU A 39 9.58 -0.22 1.55
C LEU A 39 8.11 -0.63 1.62
N ALA A 40 7.34 0.04 2.48
CA ALA A 40 5.89 -0.19 2.60
C ALA A 40 5.14 0.12 1.30
N ALA A 41 5.54 1.17 0.57
CA ALA A 41 4.98 1.46 -0.74
C ALA A 41 5.27 0.36 -1.76
N ALA A 42 6.51 -0.15 -1.81
CA ALA A 42 6.90 -1.24 -2.70
C ALA A 42 6.14 -2.54 -2.37
N GLU A 43 5.95 -2.86 -1.09
CA GLU A 43 5.12 -4.01 -0.69
C GLU A 43 3.67 -3.87 -1.15
N VAL A 44 3.09 -2.66 -1.06
CA VAL A 44 1.73 -2.43 -1.56
C VAL A 44 1.66 -2.58 -3.06
N GLU A 45 2.63 -2.04 -3.81
CA GLU A 45 2.68 -2.23 -5.27
C GLU A 45 2.82 -3.71 -5.65
N LEU A 46 3.64 -4.48 -4.92
CA LEU A 46 3.76 -5.94 -5.11
C LEU A 46 2.47 -6.68 -4.80
N LYS A 47 1.78 -6.33 -3.71
CA LYS A 47 0.48 -6.91 -3.32
C LYS A 47 -0.60 -6.61 -4.37
N LEU A 48 -0.59 -5.40 -4.94
CA LEU A 48 -1.50 -5.01 -6.01
C LEU A 48 -1.20 -5.74 -7.31
N GLY A 49 0.08 -5.83 -7.70
CA GLY A 49 0.51 -6.46 -8.96
C GLY A 49 0.34 -7.97 -8.96
N LYS A 50 0.47 -8.63 -7.80
CA LYS A 50 0.31 -10.08 -7.70
C LYS A 50 -1.14 -10.56 -7.74
N GLY A 51 -2.14 -9.68 -7.70
CA GLY A 51 -3.56 -10.09 -7.75
C GLY A 51 -3.95 -11.11 -6.67
N THR A 52 -3.14 -11.26 -5.62
CA THR A 52 -3.34 -12.27 -4.59
C THR A 52 -4.53 -11.87 -3.75
N LEU A 53 -5.63 -12.53 -4.07
CA LEU A 53 -6.89 -12.58 -3.36
C LEU A 53 -6.65 -12.52 -1.84
N PRO A 54 -7.11 -11.48 -1.15
CA PRO A 54 -6.96 -11.36 0.30
C PRO A 54 -7.82 -12.35 1.11
N TYR A 55 -8.37 -13.40 0.48
CA TYR A 55 -9.25 -14.37 1.12
C TYR A 55 -8.64 -15.77 1.29
N LEU A 56 -7.33 -15.92 1.53
CA LEU A 56 -6.90 -17.13 2.25
C LEU A 56 -7.28 -16.97 3.73
N LYS A 57 -8.59 -17.00 4.02
CA LYS A 57 -9.07 -17.41 5.33
C LYS A 57 -8.56 -18.85 5.49
N PRO A 58 -7.83 -19.18 6.56
CA PRO A 58 -7.59 -20.60 6.85
C PRO A 58 -8.97 -21.22 7.01
N ALA A 59 -9.36 -22.08 6.06
CA ALA A 59 -10.53 -22.91 6.24
C ALA A 59 -10.23 -23.77 7.48
N PRO A 60 -11.11 -23.80 8.50
CA PRO A 60 -10.97 -24.79 9.55
C PRO A 60 -11.03 -26.16 8.87
N PHE A 61 -9.95 -26.92 9.00
CA PHE A 61 -9.99 -28.35 8.74
C PHE A 61 -10.64 -28.98 9.98
N ASP A 62 -11.81 -29.58 9.78
CA ASP A 62 -12.49 -30.45 10.77
C ASP A 62 -11.69 -31.76 10.96
#